data_AF-A0A846X3T0-F1
#
_entry.id   AF-A0A846X3T0-F1
#
_cell.length_a   1.000
_cell.length_b   1.000
_cell.length_c   1.000
_cell.angle_alpha   90.00
_cell.angle_beta   90.00
_cell.angle_gamma   90.00
#
_symmetry.space_group_name_H-M   'P 1'
#
loop_
_entity.id
_entity.type
_entity.pdbx_description
1 polymer ?
#
loop_
_entity_poly.entity_id
_entity_poly.type
_entity_poly.pdbx_seq_one_letter_code
_entity_poly.pdbx_strand_id
1 'polypeptide(L)'
;MSMYEQTAKPNLNVNISGDIRSYGYNGATWLGWCLLYSRRAFGGAGLGTSAWDEWQRFVKHKHADRNIPKGVYVPIWFDGWWDGNRSGHVAVYKDGAIYSSPYTDKASYDKLDSIEEVERIYGMKYVGWSEDIGGKRVIKCKEEVIMPKDQDVKDYFRSWEKREPTAAELKDYTGRTWRYLVDKLLGAQKKRGVVAQDQAAQLPKVTAQLKKANAALDAAAKSGAADKSMIEKLVRENSALIKKQEQLQATADAKQSELDTATATGSSLLVALGKLIGRK
;
A
#
# COMPACT_ATOMS: atom_id res chain seq x y z
N MET A 1 -17.81 -4.93 -12.87
CA MET A 1 -17.52 -3.54 -12.42
C MET A 1 -16.03 -3.27 -12.62
N SER A 2 -15.64 -2.07 -13.04
CA SER A 2 -14.22 -1.72 -13.21
C SER A 2 -13.49 -1.69 -11.87
N MET A 3 -12.31 -2.33 -11.82
CA MET A 3 -11.37 -2.25 -10.67
C MET A 3 -10.80 -0.85 -10.48
N TYR A 4 -11.04 0.08 -11.41
CA TYR A 4 -10.55 1.44 -11.31
C TYR A 4 -11.69 2.43 -11.10
N GLU A 5 -11.39 3.51 -10.40
CA GLU A 5 -12.24 4.69 -10.27
C GLU A 5 -11.54 5.91 -10.85
N GLN A 6 -12.32 6.81 -11.45
CA GLN A 6 -11.80 8.06 -11.98
C GLN A 6 -11.51 9.02 -10.83
N THR A 7 -10.27 9.47 -10.71
CA THR A 7 -9.89 10.55 -9.78
C THR A 7 -9.95 11.93 -10.44
N ALA A 8 -9.74 11.99 -11.76
CA ALA A 8 -9.87 13.22 -12.54
C ALA A 8 -10.63 12.93 -13.83
N LYS A 9 -11.90 13.36 -13.91
CA LYS A 9 -12.68 13.23 -15.15
C LYS A 9 -12.14 14.22 -16.19
N PRO A 10 -11.82 13.77 -17.41
CA PRO A 10 -11.26 14.68 -18.40
C PRO A 10 -12.33 15.66 -18.92
N ASN A 11 -11.92 16.91 -19.13
CA ASN A 11 -12.64 17.84 -19.99
C ASN A 11 -12.14 17.63 -21.43
N LEU A 12 -12.91 16.95 -22.27
CA LEU A 12 -12.51 16.67 -23.65
C LEU A 12 -12.60 17.91 -24.55
N ASN A 13 -13.36 18.93 -24.15
CA ASN A 13 -13.55 20.17 -24.91
C ASN A 13 -12.56 21.27 -24.48
N VAL A 14 -11.34 20.90 -24.09
CA VAL A 14 -10.31 21.88 -23.71
C VAL A 14 -9.87 22.68 -24.92
N ASN A 15 -9.88 24.01 -24.80
CA ASN A 15 -9.33 24.91 -25.82
C ASN A 15 -7.86 25.20 -25.53
N ILE A 16 -6.97 24.67 -26.38
CA ILE A 16 -5.52 24.89 -26.27
C ILE A 16 -5.00 25.98 -27.21
N SER A 17 -5.86 26.64 -27.99
CA SER A 17 -5.43 27.64 -28.99
C SER A 17 -4.69 28.82 -28.35
N GLY A 18 -5.09 29.24 -27.15
CA GLY A 18 -4.39 30.29 -26.39
C GLY A 18 -3.00 29.84 -25.96
N ASP A 19 -2.86 28.59 -25.52
CA ASP A 19 -1.57 28.00 -25.15
C ASP A 19 -0.65 27.93 -26.38
N ILE A 20 -1.15 27.43 -27.52
CA ILE A 20 -0.40 27.34 -28.78
C ILE A 20 0.13 28.72 -29.21
N ARG A 21 -0.71 29.76 -29.14
CA ARG A 21 -0.31 31.15 -29.45
C ARG A 21 0.75 31.67 -28.49
N SER A 22 0.68 31.32 -27.21
CA SER A 22 1.70 31.70 -26.22
C SER A 22 3.08 31.09 -26.51
N TYR A 23 3.13 29.96 -27.22
CA TYR A 23 4.36 29.36 -27.74
C TYR A 23 4.85 29.97 -29.06
N GLY A 24 4.23 31.05 -29.54
CA GLY A 24 4.64 31.76 -30.76
C GLY A 24 4.09 31.18 -32.07
N TYR A 25 3.21 30.18 -32.01
CA TYR A 25 2.58 29.60 -33.19
C TYR A 25 1.29 30.34 -33.54
N ASN A 26 1.34 31.14 -34.61
CA ASN A 26 0.20 31.94 -35.10
C ASN A 26 -0.81 31.12 -35.92
N GLY A 27 -0.41 29.95 -36.44
CA GLY A 27 -1.31 28.96 -37.03
C GLY A 27 -1.85 28.06 -35.91
N ALA A 28 -3.14 28.16 -35.59
CA ALA A 28 -3.77 27.35 -34.56
C ALA A 28 -4.10 25.93 -35.06
N THR A 29 -3.14 25.25 -35.71
CA THR A 29 -3.28 23.82 -35.98
C THR A 29 -3.01 23.10 -34.67
N TRP A 30 -3.96 22.29 -34.21
CA TRP A 30 -3.78 21.51 -32.98
C TRP A 30 -2.97 20.23 -33.23
N LEU A 31 -2.61 19.94 -34.49
CA LEU A 31 -1.71 18.87 -34.87
C LEU A 31 -0.34 19.07 -34.20
N GLY A 32 0.22 17.99 -33.65
CA GLY A 32 1.47 18.03 -32.89
C GLY A 32 1.33 18.41 -31.41
N TRP A 33 0.17 18.90 -30.97
CA TRP A 33 -0.09 19.31 -29.58
C TRP A 33 -0.78 18.25 -28.72
N CYS A 34 -0.65 16.96 -29.10
CA CYS A 34 -1.30 15.83 -28.45
C CYS A 34 -1.04 15.75 -26.93
N LEU A 35 0.19 16.07 -26.52
CA LEU A 35 0.61 16.11 -25.13
C LEU A 35 -0.09 17.22 -24.35
N LEU A 36 -0.11 18.42 -24.92
CA LEU A 36 -0.73 19.59 -24.32
C LEU A 36 -2.24 19.37 -24.19
N TYR A 37 -2.89 18.89 -25.25
CA TYR A 37 -4.31 18.51 -25.22
C TYR A 37 -4.60 17.50 -24.10
N SER A 38 -3.89 16.38 -24.06
CA SER A 38 -4.15 15.30 -23.10
C SER A 38 -3.89 15.75 -21.65
N ARG A 39 -2.83 16.53 -21.39
CA ARG A 39 -2.58 17.15 -20.08
C ARG A 39 -3.72 18.06 -19.67
N ARG A 40 -4.11 18.99 -20.55
CA ARG A 40 -5.18 19.95 -20.28
C ARG A 40 -6.51 19.23 -20.04
N ALA A 41 -6.81 18.19 -20.81
CA ALA A 41 -8.02 17.40 -20.63
C ALA A 41 -8.12 16.85 -19.20
N PHE A 42 -7.03 16.33 -18.65
CA PHE A 42 -6.99 15.84 -17.27
C PHE A 42 -6.65 16.91 -16.22
N GLY A 43 -6.33 18.13 -16.62
CA GLY A 43 -5.84 19.20 -15.76
C GLY A 43 -4.50 18.87 -15.10
N GLY A 44 -3.61 18.20 -15.82
CA GLY A 44 -2.21 17.94 -15.43
C GLY A 44 -1.28 19.12 -15.77
N ALA A 45 -0.13 19.19 -15.10
CA ALA A 45 0.90 20.19 -15.35
C ALA A 45 1.82 19.77 -16.51
N GLY A 46 2.55 20.72 -17.10
CA GLY A 46 3.56 20.43 -18.11
C GLY A 46 4.88 19.99 -17.48
N LEU A 47 5.27 18.71 -17.62
CA LEU A 47 6.52 18.18 -17.07
C LEU A 47 7.52 17.71 -18.12
N GLY A 48 7.06 17.21 -19.27
CA GLY A 48 7.89 16.79 -20.40
C GLY A 48 7.69 17.64 -21.66
N THR A 49 8.67 17.60 -22.57
CA THR A 49 8.69 18.39 -23.82
C THR A 49 7.97 17.71 -24.99
N SER A 50 7.84 16.39 -24.96
CA SER A 50 7.11 15.59 -25.94
C SER A 50 6.34 14.44 -25.27
N ALA A 51 5.43 13.80 -26.00
CA ALA A 51 4.67 12.67 -25.46
C ALA A 51 5.60 11.50 -25.09
N TRP A 52 6.63 11.26 -25.90
CA TRP A 52 7.64 10.26 -25.62
C TRP A 52 8.51 10.62 -24.40
N ASP A 53 8.92 11.88 -24.26
CA ASP A 53 9.69 12.34 -23.10
C ASP A 53 8.88 12.21 -21.80
N GLU A 54 7.59 12.57 -21.83
CA GLU A 54 6.69 12.35 -20.70
C GLU A 54 6.50 10.88 -20.36
N TRP A 55 6.21 10.05 -21.37
CA TRP A 55 6.10 8.62 -21.21
C TRP A 55 7.37 8.02 -20.61
N GLN A 56 8.57 8.46 -21.00
CA GLN A 56 9.82 7.89 -20.51
C GLN A 56 10.16 8.34 -19.09
N ARG A 57 10.04 9.64 -18.80
CA ARG A 57 10.65 10.23 -17.60
C ARG A 57 9.69 10.61 -16.49
N PHE A 58 8.43 10.93 -16.83
CA PHE A 58 7.54 11.62 -15.90
C PHE A 58 6.30 10.83 -15.52
N VAL A 59 5.82 9.92 -16.38
CA VAL A 59 4.75 9.00 -16.03
C VAL A 59 5.25 7.99 -14.99
N LYS A 60 4.55 7.87 -13.86
CA LYS A 60 4.96 7.00 -12.73
C LYS A 60 4.29 5.63 -12.75
N HIS A 61 3.08 5.53 -13.29
CA HIS A 61 2.28 4.31 -13.27
C HIS A 61 1.87 3.92 -14.69
N LYS A 62 2.86 3.33 -15.36
CA LYS A 62 2.82 2.87 -16.75
C LYS A 62 2.40 1.41 -16.80
N HIS A 63 1.63 1.06 -17.82
CA HIS A 63 1.24 -0.31 -18.14
C HIS A 63 1.54 -0.56 -19.61
N ALA A 64 2.41 -1.51 -19.90
CA ALA A 64 2.85 -1.81 -21.27
C ALA A 64 1.90 -2.75 -22.02
N ASP A 65 0.87 -3.26 -21.35
CA ASP A 65 -0.13 -4.16 -21.90
C ASP A 65 -1.31 -3.43 -22.56
N ARG A 66 -2.27 -4.22 -23.06
CA ARG A 66 -3.55 -3.75 -23.62
C ARG A 66 -4.73 -3.98 -22.66
N ASN A 67 -4.49 -4.27 -21.39
CA ASN A 67 -5.51 -4.47 -20.35
C ASN A 67 -6.02 -3.13 -19.83
N ILE A 68 -6.48 -2.29 -20.75
CA ILE A 68 -6.95 -0.94 -20.45
C ILE A 68 -8.27 -1.04 -19.65
N PRO A 69 -8.40 -0.38 -18.49
CA PRO A 69 -9.58 -0.54 -17.64
C PRO A 69 -10.84 0.05 -18.29
N LYS A 70 -11.92 -0.73 -18.29
CA LYS A 70 -13.23 -0.29 -18.77
C LYS A 70 -13.86 0.75 -17.83
N GLY A 71 -14.72 1.61 -18.37
CA GLY A 71 -15.54 2.55 -17.62
C GLY A 71 -14.81 3.77 -17.05
N VAL A 72 -13.51 3.92 -17.30
CA VAL A 72 -12.70 5.08 -16.91
C VAL A 72 -11.93 5.63 -18.11
N TYR A 73 -11.54 6.89 -18.02
CA TYR A 73 -10.66 7.54 -18.99
C TYR A 73 -9.21 7.41 -18.57
N VAL A 74 -8.34 7.02 -19.50
CA VAL A 74 -6.89 6.92 -19.30
C VAL A 74 -6.10 7.52 -20.47
N PRO A 75 -4.90 8.05 -20.22
CA PRO A 75 -3.92 8.30 -21.27
C PRO A 75 -3.42 6.99 -21.89
N ILE A 76 -3.38 6.94 -23.22
CA ILE A 76 -2.71 5.92 -24.01
C ILE A 76 -1.55 6.54 -24.77
N TRP A 77 -0.45 5.81 -24.89
CA TRP A 77 0.84 6.31 -25.33
C TRP A 77 1.35 5.53 -26.53
N PHE A 78 2.04 6.25 -27.41
CA PHE A 78 2.61 5.73 -28.63
C PHE A 78 4.04 6.22 -28.79
N ASP A 79 4.88 5.34 -29.33
CA ASP A 79 6.24 5.63 -29.74
C ASP A 79 6.30 5.84 -31.25
N GLY A 80 6.98 6.89 -31.67
CA GLY A 80 7.10 7.22 -33.07
C GLY A 80 7.83 8.53 -33.30
N TRP A 81 8.00 8.82 -34.58
CA TRP A 81 8.75 9.96 -35.06
C TRP A 81 7.80 10.96 -35.71
N TRP A 82 8.02 12.23 -35.41
CA TRP A 82 7.33 13.35 -36.03
C TRP A 82 8.37 14.41 -36.39
N ASP A 83 8.43 14.78 -37.66
CA ASP A 83 9.36 15.81 -38.17
C ASP A 83 10.82 15.58 -37.72
N GLY A 84 11.31 14.36 -37.94
CA GLY A 84 12.68 13.95 -37.59
C GLY A 84 12.96 13.76 -36.08
N ASN A 85 11.99 14.06 -35.20
CA ASN A 85 12.13 13.93 -33.75
C ASN A 85 11.28 12.78 -33.20
N ARG A 86 11.81 12.04 -32.23
CA ARG A 86 11.07 10.98 -31.53
C ARG A 86 10.11 11.59 -30.51
N SER A 87 9.05 12.20 -31.01
CA SER A 87 8.07 12.97 -30.22
C SER A 87 7.03 12.08 -29.55
N GLY A 88 6.76 10.89 -30.11
CA GLY A 88 5.67 10.02 -29.71
C GLY A 88 4.29 10.66 -29.86
N HIS A 89 3.27 9.96 -29.39
CA HIS A 89 1.90 10.46 -29.37
C HIS A 89 1.19 10.03 -28.07
N VAL A 90 0.22 10.84 -27.65
CA VAL A 90 -0.63 10.53 -26.49
C VAL A 90 -2.06 10.95 -26.79
N ALA A 91 -3.00 10.12 -26.39
CA ALA A 91 -4.42 10.39 -26.53
C ALA A 91 -5.20 9.95 -25.28
N VAL A 92 -6.42 10.44 -25.15
CA VAL A 92 -7.34 10.02 -24.08
C VAL A 92 -8.17 8.85 -24.59
N TYR A 93 -8.14 7.71 -23.90
CA TYR A 93 -8.92 6.51 -24.22
C TYR A 93 -10.07 6.32 -23.24
N LYS A 94 -11.21 5.84 -23.72
CA LYS A 94 -12.27 5.21 -22.92
C LYS A 94 -13.08 4.23 -23.74
N ASP A 95 -13.12 2.97 -23.31
CA ASP A 95 -14.03 1.94 -23.82
C ASP A 95 -14.02 1.82 -25.36
N GLY A 96 -12.84 1.90 -25.98
CA GLY A 96 -12.66 1.84 -27.43
C GLY A 96 -12.67 3.19 -28.14
N ALA A 97 -13.24 4.23 -27.53
CA ALA A 97 -13.17 5.59 -28.07
C ALA A 97 -11.86 6.28 -27.69
N ILE A 98 -11.20 6.90 -28.66
CA ILE A 98 -9.96 7.65 -28.47
C ILE A 98 -10.20 9.10 -28.84
N TYR A 99 -9.78 10.02 -27.98
CA TYR A 99 -9.87 11.45 -28.16
C TYR A 99 -8.46 12.01 -28.26
N SER A 100 -8.09 12.48 -29.43
CA SER A 100 -6.74 13.00 -29.71
C SER A 100 -6.78 14.42 -30.26
N SER A 101 -5.67 15.14 -30.13
CA SER A 101 -5.48 16.40 -30.83
C SER A 101 -5.64 16.17 -32.34
N PRO A 102 -6.44 16.99 -33.02
CA PRO A 102 -6.97 16.64 -34.32
C PRO A 102 -5.89 16.65 -35.40
N TYR A 103 -5.94 15.65 -36.26
CA TYR A 103 -5.19 15.60 -37.52
C TYR A 103 -5.99 16.23 -38.67
N THR A 104 -7.29 16.51 -38.44
CA THR A 104 -8.21 17.15 -39.39
C THR A 104 -8.23 18.68 -39.34
N ASP A 105 -7.26 19.30 -38.67
CA ASP A 105 -7.10 20.76 -38.56
C ASP A 105 -8.35 21.51 -38.01
N LYS A 106 -8.99 20.95 -36.98
CA LYS A 106 -10.12 21.57 -36.27
C LYS A 106 -9.75 22.01 -34.86
N ALA A 107 -10.45 22.99 -34.30
CA ALA A 107 -10.20 23.52 -32.95
C ALA A 107 -10.89 22.70 -31.84
N SER A 108 -10.67 21.37 -31.80
CA SER A 108 -11.21 20.48 -30.76
C SER A 108 -10.41 19.16 -30.69
N TYR A 109 -11.08 18.00 -30.75
CA TYR A 109 -10.45 16.68 -30.76
C TYR A 109 -10.97 15.86 -31.94
N ASP A 110 -10.12 15.01 -32.50
CA ASP A 110 -10.60 13.90 -33.32
C ASP A 110 -10.97 12.72 -32.44
N LYS A 111 -12.15 12.16 -32.71
CA LYS A 111 -12.58 10.91 -32.10
C LYS A 111 -12.22 9.79 -33.06
N LEU A 112 -11.39 8.88 -32.60
CA LEU A 112 -10.94 7.70 -33.32
C LEU A 112 -11.53 6.46 -32.66
N ASP A 113 -11.73 5.40 -33.44
CA ASP A 113 -12.49 4.22 -33.00
C ASP A 113 -11.60 3.05 -32.56
N SER A 114 -10.29 3.12 -32.81
CA SER A 114 -9.35 2.08 -32.36
C SER A 114 -7.92 2.56 -32.21
N ILE A 115 -7.12 1.83 -31.42
CA ILE A 115 -5.68 2.08 -31.27
C ILE A 115 -4.99 1.91 -32.62
N GLU A 116 -5.38 0.90 -33.39
CA GLU A 116 -4.83 0.58 -34.71
C GLU A 116 -5.07 1.74 -35.70
N GLU A 117 -6.20 2.44 -35.58
CA GLU A 117 -6.48 3.64 -36.37
C GLU A 117 -5.52 4.78 -36.01
N VAL A 118 -5.24 5.00 -34.72
CA VAL A 118 -4.22 5.97 -34.29
C VAL A 118 -2.86 5.59 -34.86
N GLU A 119 -2.46 4.32 -34.74
CA GLU A 119 -1.18 3.83 -35.25
C GLU A 119 -1.04 4.08 -36.75
N ARG A 120 -2.12 3.84 -37.52
CA ARG A 120 -2.18 4.09 -38.96
C ARG A 120 -2.11 5.57 -39.31
N ILE A 121 -2.86 6.43 -38.63
CA ILE A 121 -2.94 7.88 -38.96
C ILE A 121 -1.62 8.59 -38.64
N TYR A 122 -1.04 8.31 -37.48
CA TYR A 122 0.17 9.00 -37.03
C TYR A 122 1.47 8.26 -37.37
N GLY A 123 1.40 7.02 -37.89
CA GLY A 123 2.58 6.21 -38.18
C GLY A 123 3.38 5.83 -36.92
N MET A 124 2.71 5.76 -35.77
CA MET A 124 3.32 5.50 -34.46
C MET A 124 2.83 4.18 -33.88
N LYS A 125 3.56 3.59 -32.93
CA LYS A 125 3.24 2.29 -32.33
C LYS A 125 2.77 2.45 -30.90
N TYR A 126 1.67 1.80 -30.53
CA TYR A 126 1.19 1.77 -29.16
C TYR A 126 2.23 1.14 -28.23
N VAL A 127 2.52 1.79 -27.11
CA VAL A 127 3.48 1.31 -26.11
C VAL A 127 2.87 1.06 -24.74
N GLY A 128 1.65 1.54 -24.50
CA GLY A 128 1.00 1.33 -23.22
C GLY A 128 -0.02 2.39 -22.86
N TRP A 129 -0.55 2.26 -21.64
CA TRP A 129 -1.46 3.20 -21.01
C TRP A 129 -0.91 3.61 -19.65
N SER A 130 -1.44 4.68 -19.06
CA SER A 130 -1.02 5.11 -17.73
C SER A 130 -2.17 5.51 -16.83
N GLU A 131 -1.92 5.47 -15.54
CA GLU A 131 -2.86 5.94 -14.52
C GLU A 131 -2.63 7.42 -14.14
N ASP A 132 -1.60 8.05 -14.71
CA ASP A 132 -1.20 9.44 -14.47
C ASP A 132 -0.68 10.13 -15.74
N ILE A 133 -0.83 11.45 -15.79
CA ILE A 133 -0.29 12.35 -16.82
C ILE A 133 -0.05 13.73 -16.23
N GLY A 134 1.01 14.42 -16.61
CA GLY A 134 1.33 15.76 -16.15
C GLY A 134 1.50 15.86 -14.63
N GLY A 135 2.02 14.79 -14.00
CA GLY A 135 2.16 14.69 -12.55
C GLY A 135 0.85 14.49 -11.79
N LYS A 136 -0.27 14.29 -12.48
CA LYS A 136 -1.60 14.13 -11.89
C LYS A 136 -2.11 12.71 -12.05
N ARG A 137 -2.58 12.13 -10.94
CA ARG A 137 -3.28 10.84 -10.92
C ARG A 137 -4.66 10.99 -11.55
N VAL A 138 -4.96 10.24 -12.61
CA VAL A 138 -6.25 10.32 -13.33
C VAL A 138 -7.23 9.22 -12.96
N ILE A 139 -6.72 8.05 -12.58
CA ILE A 139 -7.47 6.94 -12.05
C ILE A 139 -6.75 6.36 -10.84
N LYS A 140 -7.48 5.68 -9.96
CA LYS A 140 -6.90 4.81 -8.94
C LYS A 140 -7.57 3.46 -8.98
N CYS A 141 -6.80 2.42 -8.68
CA CYS A 141 -7.41 1.14 -8.36
C CYS A 141 -8.37 1.38 -7.19
N LYS A 142 -9.66 1.08 -7.39
CA LYS A 142 -10.55 0.87 -6.26
C LYS A 142 -9.85 -0.20 -5.46
N GLU A 143 -9.53 0.10 -4.20
CA GLU A 143 -9.15 -0.99 -3.30
C GLU A 143 -10.23 -2.04 -3.46
N GLU A 144 -9.86 -3.23 -3.96
CA GLU A 144 -10.71 -4.39 -3.74
C GLU A 144 -10.76 -4.50 -2.23
N VAL A 145 -11.84 -3.95 -1.67
CA VAL A 145 -12.14 -4.10 -0.27
C VAL A 145 -12.52 -5.55 -0.12
N ILE A 146 -11.51 -6.41 0.01
CA ILE A 146 -11.70 -7.82 0.30
C ILE A 146 -12.28 -7.85 1.70
N MET A 147 -13.54 -8.21 1.78
CA MET A 147 -14.22 -8.47 3.04
C MET A 147 -13.87 -9.90 3.47
N PRO A 148 -13.58 -10.13 4.75
CA PRO A 148 -13.42 -11.47 5.28
C PRO A 148 -14.76 -12.20 5.18
N LYS A 149 -14.72 -13.47 4.78
CA LYS A 149 -15.89 -14.36 4.86
C LYS A 149 -16.00 -14.92 6.27
N ASP A 150 -17.17 -15.45 6.62
CA ASP A 150 -17.41 -16.08 7.94
C ASP A 150 -16.34 -17.11 8.31
N GLN A 151 -15.90 -17.91 7.33
CA GLN A 151 -14.87 -18.91 7.55
C GLN A 151 -13.52 -18.27 7.89
N ASP A 152 -13.15 -17.18 7.21
CA ASP A 152 -11.88 -16.52 7.46
C ASP A 152 -11.85 -15.85 8.84
N VAL A 153 -12.98 -15.30 9.29
CA VAL A 153 -13.12 -14.76 10.65
C VAL A 153 -13.01 -15.88 11.68
N LYS A 154 -13.67 -17.03 11.47
CA LYS A 154 -13.54 -18.19 12.37
C LYS A 154 -12.09 -18.67 12.47
N ASP A 155 -11.39 -18.72 11.34
CA ASP A 155 -10.00 -19.16 11.29
C ASP A 155 -9.06 -18.16 11.97
N TYR A 156 -9.35 -16.86 11.87
CA TYR A 156 -8.68 -15.83 12.67
C TYR A 156 -8.87 -16.06 14.18
N PHE A 157 -10.12 -16.18 14.66
CA PHE A 157 -10.41 -16.34 16.09
C PHE A 157 -9.81 -17.64 16.66
N ARG A 158 -9.90 -18.76 15.92
CA ARG A 158 -9.29 -20.03 16.34
C ARG A 158 -7.77 -19.95 16.40
N SER A 159 -7.15 -19.33 15.40
CA SER A 159 -5.69 -19.28 15.30
C SER A 159 -5.08 -18.31 16.30
N TRP A 160 -5.72 -17.17 16.54
CA TRP A 160 -5.13 -16.05 17.27
C TRP A 160 -5.77 -15.76 18.63
N GLU A 161 -7.09 -15.81 18.72
CA GLU A 161 -7.81 -15.57 19.98
C GLU A 161 -8.02 -16.88 20.78
N LYS A 162 -7.67 -18.03 20.19
CA LYS A 162 -7.80 -19.38 20.75
C LYS A 162 -9.22 -19.69 21.25
N ARG A 163 -10.23 -19.15 20.56
CA ARG A 163 -11.65 -19.35 20.84
C ARG A 163 -12.49 -19.27 19.58
N GLU A 164 -13.76 -19.61 19.67
CA GLU A 164 -14.72 -19.36 18.59
C GLU A 164 -15.25 -17.90 18.68
N PRO A 165 -15.54 -17.26 17.53
CA PRO A 165 -16.18 -15.95 17.50
C PRO A 165 -17.66 -16.05 17.89
N THR A 166 -18.18 -15.04 18.59
CA THR A 166 -19.63 -14.91 18.80
C THR A 166 -20.33 -14.48 17.50
N ALA A 167 -21.65 -14.69 17.40
CA ALA A 167 -22.43 -14.26 16.23
C ALA A 167 -22.35 -12.73 15.98
N ALA A 168 -22.25 -11.94 17.04
CA ALA A 168 -22.07 -10.49 16.96
C ALA A 168 -20.68 -10.12 16.40
N GLU A 169 -19.63 -10.81 16.84
CA GLU A 169 -18.26 -10.62 16.33
C GLU A 169 -18.14 -11.09 14.87
N LEU A 170 -18.77 -12.21 14.52
CA LEU A 170 -18.79 -12.69 13.15
C LEU A 170 -19.40 -11.63 12.22
N LYS A 171 -20.54 -11.06 12.60
CA LYS A 171 -21.23 -10.00 11.86
C LYS A 171 -20.44 -8.69 11.80
N ASP A 172 -19.81 -8.27 12.89
CA ASP A 172 -19.00 -7.04 12.92
C ASP A 172 -17.74 -7.19 12.05
N TYR A 173 -17.09 -8.35 12.08
CA TYR A 173 -15.84 -8.58 11.36
C TYR A 173 -16.06 -8.79 9.86
N THR A 174 -17.11 -9.50 9.45
CA THR A 174 -17.48 -9.61 8.02
C THR A 174 -18.08 -8.32 7.45
N GLY A 175 -18.49 -7.39 8.31
CA GLY A 175 -18.87 -6.03 7.95
C GLY A 175 -17.71 -5.04 7.82
N ARG A 176 -16.46 -5.46 8.04
CA ARG A 176 -15.26 -4.61 7.98
C ARG A 176 -14.19 -5.19 7.07
N THR A 177 -13.29 -4.33 6.60
CA THR A 177 -12.24 -4.72 5.64
C THR A 177 -11.16 -5.57 6.33
N TRP A 178 -10.47 -6.44 5.58
CA TRP A 178 -9.29 -7.14 6.11
C TRP A 178 -8.22 -6.20 6.67
N ARG A 179 -8.07 -5.02 6.07
CA ARG A 179 -7.11 -4.01 6.53
C ARG A 179 -7.44 -3.51 7.94
N TYR A 180 -8.73 -3.31 8.25
CA TYR A 180 -9.16 -3.00 9.62
C TYR A 180 -8.79 -4.09 10.62
N LEU A 181 -8.92 -5.37 10.24
CA LEU A 181 -8.54 -6.51 11.08
C LEU A 181 -7.03 -6.57 11.32
N VAL A 182 -6.25 -6.38 10.26
CA VAL A 182 -4.79 -6.34 10.32
C VAL A 182 -4.32 -5.16 11.18
N ASP A 183 -4.90 -3.97 11.02
CA ASP A 183 -4.54 -2.80 11.82
C ASP A 183 -4.90 -2.98 13.31
N LYS A 184 -6.05 -3.60 13.60
CA LYS A 184 -6.45 -3.96 14.97
C LYS A 184 -5.51 -4.99 15.58
N LEU A 185 -5.11 -5.99 14.81
CA LEU A 185 -4.12 -7.00 15.20
C LEU A 185 -2.74 -6.40 15.48
N LEU A 186 -2.22 -5.61 14.54
CA LEU A 186 -0.94 -4.92 14.69
C LEU A 186 -0.97 -3.93 15.85
N GLY A 187 -2.10 -3.24 16.07
CA GLY A 187 -2.31 -2.38 17.23
C GLY A 187 -2.31 -3.15 18.55
N ALA A 188 -2.97 -4.30 18.60
CA ALA A 188 -2.99 -5.19 19.77
C ALA A 188 -1.61 -5.81 20.03
N GLN A 189 -0.92 -6.27 18.98
CA GLN A 189 0.45 -6.79 19.08
C GLN A 189 1.46 -5.72 19.48
N LYS A 190 1.33 -4.49 18.96
CA LYS A 190 2.18 -3.37 19.40
C LYS A 190 1.97 -3.07 20.88
N LYS A 191 0.72 -3.07 21.37
CA LYS A 191 0.43 -2.92 22.80
C LYS A 191 0.97 -4.08 23.65
N ARG A 192 0.76 -5.33 23.23
CA ARG A 192 1.32 -6.52 23.92
C ARG A 192 2.85 -6.52 23.91
N GLY A 193 3.47 -6.15 22.79
CA GLY A 193 4.91 -6.04 22.62
C GLY A 193 5.55 -4.96 23.50
N VAL A 194 4.88 -3.80 23.67
CA VAL A 194 5.30 -2.74 24.60
C VAL A 194 5.22 -3.23 26.05
N VAL A 195 4.10 -3.84 26.47
CA VAL A 195 3.96 -4.39 27.83
C VAL A 195 5.00 -5.49 28.10
N ALA A 196 5.21 -6.39 27.14
CA ALA A 196 6.20 -7.46 27.26
C ALA A 196 7.65 -6.95 27.23
N GLN A 197 7.94 -5.86 26.52
CA GLN A 197 9.27 -5.22 26.53
C GLN A 197 9.54 -4.52 27.87
N ASP A 198 8.56 -3.84 28.44
CA ASP A 198 8.66 -3.24 29.78
C ASP A 198 8.84 -4.30 30.87
N GLN A 199 8.16 -5.44 30.75
CA GLN A 199 8.32 -6.58 31.66
C GLN A 199 9.67 -7.28 31.48
N ALA A 200 10.11 -7.57 30.24
CA ALA A 200 11.42 -8.16 29.97
C ALA A 200 12.58 -7.27 30.42
N ALA A 201 12.45 -5.94 30.32
CA ALA A 201 13.44 -4.98 30.84
C ALA A 201 13.55 -4.98 32.37
N GLN A 202 12.57 -5.54 33.10
CA GLN A 202 12.63 -5.72 34.54
C GLN A 202 13.38 -6.99 34.96
N LEU A 203 13.54 -7.98 34.07
CA LEU A 203 14.16 -9.26 34.40
C LEU A 203 15.60 -9.10 34.92
N PRO A 204 16.51 -8.32 34.29
CA PRO A 204 17.86 -8.10 34.83
C PRO A 204 17.86 -7.43 36.21
N LYS A 205 16.89 -6.54 36.47
CA LYS A 205 16.75 -5.83 37.75
C LYS A 205 16.29 -6.78 38.85
N VAL A 206 15.31 -7.64 38.58
CA VAL A 206 14.80 -8.65 39.52
C VAL A 206 15.85 -9.72 39.79
N THR A 207 16.61 -10.17 38.78
CA THR A 207 17.74 -11.10 38.96
C THR A 207 18.86 -10.51 39.83
N ALA A 208 19.19 -9.22 39.65
CA ALA A 208 20.16 -8.54 40.49
C ALA A 208 19.67 -8.39 41.94
N GLN A 209 18.38 -8.09 42.14
CA GLN A 209 17.76 -8.04 43.46
C GLN A 209 17.77 -9.41 44.16
N LEU A 210 17.44 -10.49 43.45
CA LEU A 210 17.47 -11.85 43.99
C LEU A 210 18.90 -12.26 44.36
N LYS A 211 19.90 -11.95 43.52
CA LYS A 211 21.32 -12.21 43.84
C LYS A 211 21.75 -11.49 45.13
N LYS A 212 21.34 -10.24 45.30
CA LYS A 212 21.63 -9.44 46.51
C LYS A 212 20.92 -10.00 47.74
N ALA A 213 19.66 -10.39 47.60
CA ALA A 213 18.84 -10.91 48.70
C ALA A 213 19.29 -12.33 49.14
N ASN A 214 19.72 -13.19 48.22
CA ASN A 214 20.35 -14.47 48.54
C ASN A 214 21.69 -14.28 49.27
N ALA A 215 22.54 -13.34 48.84
CA ALA A 215 23.79 -13.04 49.53
C ALA A 215 23.57 -12.50 50.96
N ALA A 216 22.51 -11.70 51.16
CA ALA A 216 22.12 -11.22 52.49
C ALA A 216 21.60 -12.34 53.39
N LEU A 217 20.82 -13.28 52.84
CA LEU A 217 20.35 -14.46 53.56
C LEU A 217 21.51 -15.37 53.95
N ASP A 218 22.45 -15.63 53.05
CA ASP A 218 23.65 -16.44 53.31
C ASP A 218 24.55 -15.80 54.38
N ALA A 219 24.71 -14.47 54.36
CA ALA A 219 25.46 -13.74 55.37
C ALA A 219 24.78 -13.78 56.74
N ALA A 220 23.45 -13.64 56.79
CA ALA A 220 22.65 -13.75 58.00
C ALA A 220 22.68 -15.17 58.60
N ALA A 221 22.66 -16.20 57.75
CA ALA A 221 22.78 -17.60 58.16
C ALA A 221 24.17 -17.94 58.73
N LYS A 222 25.24 -17.31 58.20
CA LYS A 222 26.63 -17.54 58.63
C LYS A 222 27.03 -16.75 59.88
N SER A 223 26.43 -15.58 60.14
CA SER A 223 26.82 -14.73 61.26
C SER A 223 26.27 -15.17 62.61
N GLY A 224 25.27 -16.07 62.64
CA GLY A 224 24.63 -16.55 63.87
C GLY A 224 23.91 -15.46 64.69
N ALA A 225 23.94 -14.20 64.24
CA ALA A 225 23.45 -13.01 64.94
C ALA A 225 22.10 -12.50 64.41
N ALA A 226 21.55 -13.15 63.38
CA ALA A 226 20.26 -12.76 62.81
C ALA A 226 19.11 -13.39 63.62
N ASP A 227 18.24 -12.55 64.19
CA ASP A 227 17.01 -13.00 64.83
C ASP A 227 16.11 -13.73 63.83
N LYS A 228 15.38 -14.76 64.30
CA LYS A 228 14.51 -15.64 63.51
C LYS A 228 13.50 -14.84 62.68
N SER A 229 13.02 -13.73 63.22
CA SER A 229 12.10 -12.79 62.55
C SER A 229 12.71 -12.17 61.27
N MET A 230 14.01 -11.87 61.28
CA MET A 230 14.75 -11.30 60.16
C MET A 230 15.00 -12.34 59.05
N ILE A 231 15.33 -13.57 59.44
CA ILE A 231 15.49 -14.70 58.51
C ILE A 231 14.15 -15.01 57.81
N GLU A 232 13.04 -15.06 58.56
CA GLU A 232 11.70 -15.29 58.00
C GLU A 232 11.24 -14.17 57.04
N LYS A 233 11.68 -12.93 57.27
CA LYS A 233 11.42 -11.81 56.35
C LYS A 233 12.20 -11.98 55.05
N LEU A 234 13.50 -12.28 55.13
CA LEU A 234 14.35 -12.49 53.95
C LEU A 234 13.89 -13.69 53.11
N VAL A 235 13.45 -14.78 53.74
CA VAL A 235 12.89 -15.95 53.04
C VAL A 235 11.60 -15.60 52.28
N ARG A 236 10.71 -14.80 52.88
CA ARG A 236 9.49 -14.31 52.22
C ARG A 236 9.80 -13.40 51.04
N GLU A 237 10.74 -12.48 51.21
CA GLU A 237 11.18 -11.57 50.14
C GLU A 237 11.83 -12.35 48.99
N ASN A 238 12.70 -13.33 49.28
CA ASN A 238 13.28 -14.22 48.27
C ASN A 238 12.22 -15.03 47.53
N SER A 239 11.24 -15.60 48.25
CA SER A 239 10.16 -16.37 47.64
C SER A 239 9.29 -15.52 46.69
N ALA A 240 9.05 -14.25 47.05
CA ALA A 240 8.32 -13.32 46.18
C ALA A 240 9.12 -12.93 44.94
N LEU A 241 10.44 -12.72 45.07
CA LEU A 241 11.33 -12.42 43.95
C LEU A 241 11.50 -13.61 43.00
N ILE A 242 11.57 -14.84 43.52
CA ILE A 242 11.61 -16.08 42.70
C ILE A 242 10.34 -16.19 41.86
N LYS A 243 9.15 -16.08 42.48
CA LYS A 243 7.88 -16.11 41.75
C LYS A 243 7.80 -15.03 40.67
N LYS A 244 8.30 -13.82 40.97
CA LYS A 244 8.34 -12.72 40.02
C LYS A 244 9.32 -12.99 38.87
N GLN A 245 10.47 -13.60 39.14
CA GLN A 245 11.43 -14.01 38.13
C GLN A 245 10.86 -15.10 37.22
N GLU A 246 10.20 -16.11 37.77
CA GLU A 246 9.55 -17.18 37.00
C GLU A 246 8.46 -16.62 36.07
N GLN A 247 7.63 -15.70 36.57
CA GLN A 247 6.61 -15.02 35.76
C GLN A 247 7.22 -14.20 34.61
N LEU A 248 8.30 -13.46 34.88
CA LEU A 248 9.00 -12.68 33.86
C LEU A 248 9.72 -13.56 32.83
N GLN A 249 10.26 -14.70 33.26
CA GLN A 249 10.89 -15.69 32.38
C GLN A 249 9.86 -16.34 31.46
N ALA A 250 8.72 -16.79 32.00
CA ALA A 250 7.62 -17.33 31.20
C ALA A 250 7.08 -16.32 30.18
N THR A 251 7.06 -15.03 30.54
CA THR A 251 6.68 -13.94 29.61
C THR A 251 7.72 -13.75 28.50
N ALA A 252 9.01 -13.87 28.81
CA ALA A 252 10.08 -13.79 27.82
C ALA A 252 10.04 -14.97 26.83
N ASP A 253 9.81 -16.19 27.34
CA ASP A 253 9.69 -17.40 26.52
C ASP A 253 8.44 -17.36 25.63
N ALA A 254 7.32 -16.85 26.15
CA ALA A 254 6.11 -16.60 25.37
C ALA A 254 6.35 -15.58 24.25
N LYS A 255 7.13 -14.52 24.50
CA LYS A 255 7.49 -13.53 23.47
C LYS A 255 8.35 -14.14 22.36
N GLN A 256 9.26 -15.06 22.68
CA GLN A 256 10.04 -15.78 21.68
C GLN A 256 9.12 -16.66 20.82
N SER A 257 8.21 -17.41 21.44
CA SER A 257 7.23 -18.23 20.73
C SER A 257 6.25 -17.41 19.86
N GLU A 258 5.82 -16.22 20.33
CA GLU A 258 5.00 -15.29 19.55
C GLU A 258 5.78 -14.70 18.36
N LEU A 259 7.07 -14.40 18.51
CA LEU A 259 7.93 -13.93 17.42
C LEU A 259 8.13 -15.01 16.35
N ASP A 260 8.37 -16.25 16.78
CA ASP A 260 8.53 -17.41 15.91
C ASP A 260 7.20 -17.69 15.15
N THR A 261 6.07 -17.57 15.84
CA THR A 261 4.72 -17.70 15.24
C THR A 261 4.41 -16.55 14.28
N ALA A 262 4.75 -15.30 14.62
CA ALA A 262 4.55 -14.14 13.76
C ALA A 262 5.41 -14.22 12.49
N THR A 263 6.63 -14.76 12.58
CA THR A 263 7.52 -14.99 11.44
C THR A 263 6.98 -16.09 10.52
N ALA A 264 6.49 -17.19 11.10
CA ALA A 264 5.84 -18.27 10.35
C ALA A 264 4.52 -17.81 9.71
N THR A 265 3.74 -16.99 10.41
CA THR A 265 2.42 -16.55 9.93
C THR A 265 2.51 -15.40 8.95
N GLY A 266 3.44 -14.46 9.11
CA GLY A 266 3.73 -13.42 8.12
C GLY A 266 4.16 -14.03 6.77
N SER A 267 4.93 -15.12 6.82
CA SER A 267 5.24 -15.93 5.65
C SER A 267 3.99 -16.58 5.04
N SER A 268 3.07 -17.10 5.86
CA SER A 268 1.82 -17.70 5.38
C SER A 268 0.83 -16.68 4.78
N LEU A 269 0.76 -15.46 5.32
CA LEU A 269 -0.11 -14.38 4.85
C LEU A 269 0.41 -13.78 3.54
N LEU A 270 1.73 -13.64 3.39
CA LEU A 270 2.38 -13.32 2.12
C LEU A 270 2.16 -14.41 1.07
N VAL A 271 2.19 -15.70 1.46
CA VAL A 271 1.87 -16.82 0.57
C VAL A 271 0.39 -16.86 0.18
N ALA A 272 -0.52 -16.55 1.11
CA ALA A 272 -1.95 -16.46 0.84
C ALA A 272 -2.29 -15.27 -0.08
N LEU A 273 -1.68 -14.11 0.14
CA LEU A 273 -1.76 -12.94 -0.75
C LEU A 273 -1.15 -13.25 -2.12
N GLY A 274 0.00 -13.92 -2.18
CA GLY A 274 0.61 -14.37 -3.43
C GLY A 274 -0.25 -15.35 -4.24
N LYS A 275 -0.95 -16.28 -3.56
CA LYS A 275 -1.91 -17.20 -4.20
C LYS A 275 -3.20 -16.51 -4.67
N LEU A 276 -3.60 -15.42 -4.03
CA LEU A 276 -4.72 -14.58 -4.47
C LEU A 276 -4.34 -13.70 -5.68
N ILE A 277 -3.11 -13.21 -5.73
CA ILE A 277 -2.60 -12.39 -6.85
C ILE A 277 -2.25 -13.26 -8.07
N GLY A 278 -1.79 -14.50 -7.86
CA GLY A 278 -1.41 -15.46 -8.91
C GLY A 278 -2.55 -16.28 -9.53
N ARG A 279 -3.81 -16.00 -9.20
CA ARG A 279 -4.99 -16.56 -9.88
C ARG A 279 -5.68 -15.47 -10.72
N LYS A 280 -5.01 -15.03 -11.77
CA LYS A 280 -5.61 -14.40 -12.94
C LYS A 280 -4.93 -14.93 -14.18
#